data_AF-A0A443QFQ4-F1
#
_entry.id   AF-A0A443QFQ4-F1
#
_cell.length_a   1.000
_cell.length_b   1.000
_cell.length_c   1.000
_cell.angle_alpha   90.00
_cell.angle_beta   90.00
_cell.angle_gamma   90.00
#
_symmetry.space_group_name_H-M   'P 1'
#
loop_
_entity.id
_entity.type
_entity.pdbx_description
1 polymer ?
#
loop_
_entity_poly.entity_id
_entity_poly.type
_entity_poly.pdbx_seq_one_letter_code
_entity_poly.pdbx_strand_id
1 'polypeptide(L)'
;MFLFIVASIIIQYFAVVDNCGKKDFFRLTPDVYPTHYDLQIRQDLEKLTFTCIEVIQIEIKANKSSLKLHSLDLNISSVTFNGNIDASISYCKSEQT
;
A
#
# COMPACT_ATOMS: atom_id res chain seq x y z
N MET A 1 38.71 -9.12 -13.45
CA MET A 1 38.38 -8.95 -14.89
C MET A 1 37.01 -8.31 -14.94
N PHE A 2 36.96 -6.99 -15.16
CA PHE A 2 35.73 -6.19 -15.16
C PHE A 2 35.11 -6.18 -16.56
N LEU A 3 33.81 -6.46 -16.67
CA LEU A 3 33.04 -6.21 -17.88
C LEU A 3 31.84 -5.32 -17.54
N PHE A 4 31.97 -4.05 -17.89
CA PHE A 4 30.88 -3.07 -17.89
C PHE A 4 30.04 -3.30 -19.14
N ILE A 5 28.81 -3.80 -18.99
CA ILE A 5 27.82 -3.73 -20.07
C ILE A 5 26.93 -2.52 -19.80
N VAL A 6 27.34 -1.41 -20.41
CA VAL A 6 26.48 -0.23 -20.64
C VAL A 6 25.52 -0.61 -21.76
N ALA A 7 24.46 -1.36 -21.44
CA ALA A 7 23.37 -1.62 -22.35
C ALA A 7 22.13 -0.90 -21.86
N SER A 8 21.86 0.23 -22.51
CA SER A 8 20.56 0.81 -22.78
C SER A 8 19.37 0.01 -22.22
N ILE A 9 18.99 0.26 -20.97
CA ILE A 9 17.62 0.02 -20.55
C ILE A 9 17.04 1.40 -20.32
N ILE A 10 16.32 1.84 -21.34
CA ILE A 10 15.30 2.87 -21.26
C ILE A 10 14.45 2.50 -20.05
N ILE A 11 14.68 3.14 -18.89
CA ILE A 11 13.76 3.04 -17.77
C ILE A 11 12.51 3.76 -18.29
N GLN A 12 11.56 2.98 -18.81
CA GLN A 12 10.21 3.45 -19.04
C GLN A 12 9.74 4.02 -17.71
N TYR A 13 9.71 5.35 -17.64
CA TYR A 13 9.07 6.09 -16.57
C TYR A 13 7.61 5.64 -16.58
N PHE A 14 7.26 4.67 -15.73
CA PHE A 14 5.87 4.29 -15.51
C PHE A 14 5.27 5.43 -14.71
N ALA A 15 4.72 6.43 -15.43
CA ALA A 15 3.87 7.42 -14.81
C ALA A 15 2.71 6.64 -14.16
N VAL A 16 2.64 6.67 -12.83
CA VAL A 16 1.47 6.19 -12.09
C VAL A 16 0.31 7.08 -12.55
N VAL A 17 -0.50 6.55 -13.46
CA VAL A 17 -1.73 7.22 -13.88
C VAL A 17 -2.71 7.07 -12.72
N ASP A 18 -2.71 8.06 -11.84
CA ASP A 18 -3.66 8.16 -10.73
C ASP A 18 -5.05 8.50 -11.30
N ASN A 19 -5.78 7.46 -11.73
CA ASN A 19 -7.20 7.54 -12.07
C ASN A 19 -8.03 7.62 -10.78
N CYS A 20 -7.91 8.74 -10.06
CA CYS A 20 -8.67 8.97 -8.84
C CYS A 20 -10.14 9.28 -9.18
N GLY A 21 -11.05 8.50 -8.60
CA GLY A 21 -12.48 8.59 -8.86
C GLY A 21 -13.11 9.81 -8.18
N LYS A 22 -14.32 10.16 -8.62
CA LYS A 22 -15.18 11.07 -7.84
C LYS A 22 -15.51 10.39 -6.50
N LYS A 23 -15.58 11.18 -5.42
CA LYS A 23 -15.83 10.71 -4.05
C LYS A 23 -17.28 10.22 -3.89
N ASP A 24 -17.62 9.13 -4.56
CA ASP A 24 -18.90 8.45 -4.47
C ASP A 24 -18.74 7.24 -3.54
N PHE A 25 -19.48 7.26 -2.43
CA PHE A 25 -19.54 6.22 -1.39
C PHE A 25 -18.21 5.87 -0.67
N PHE A 26 -18.13 6.28 0.59
CA PHE A 26 -16.97 6.09 1.47
C PHE A 26 -16.81 4.67 2.04
N ARG A 27 -17.84 3.82 1.94
CA ARG A 27 -17.86 2.53 2.63
C ARG A 27 -17.06 1.48 1.87
N LEU A 28 -16.15 0.78 2.56
CA LEU A 28 -15.47 -0.38 2.00
C LEU A 28 -16.45 -1.50 1.66
N THR A 29 -16.09 -2.32 0.66
CA THR A 29 -16.88 -3.47 0.27
C THR A 29 -17.00 -4.45 1.44
N PRO A 30 -18.19 -5.04 1.68
CA PRO A 30 -18.38 -5.94 2.80
C PRO A 30 -17.68 -7.29 2.63
N ASP A 31 -17.11 -7.62 1.46
CA ASP A 31 -16.59 -8.99 1.20
C ASP A 31 -15.19 -9.25 1.76
N VAL A 32 -14.57 -8.27 2.42
CA VAL A 32 -13.28 -8.44 3.09
C VAL A 32 -13.42 -8.08 4.55
N TYR A 33 -13.11 -9.04 5.42
CA TYR A 33 -13.23 -8.91 6.86
C TYR A 33 -11.86 -9.07 7.52
N PRO A 34 -11.37 -8.07 8.25
CA PRO A 34 -10.20 -8.26 9.07
C PRO A 34 -10.55 -9.14 10.29
N THR A 35 -9.73 -10.13 10.56
CA THR A 35 -9.89 -11.04 11.71
C THR A 35 -8.91 -10.72 12.83
N HIS A 36 -7.71 -10.23 12.50
CA HIS A 36 -6.68 -9.88 13.47
C HIS A 36 -5.76 -8.78 12.95
N TYR A 37 -5.31 -7.92 13.87
CA TYR A 37 -4.32 -6.89 13.62
C TYR A 37 -3.15 -7.07 14.59
N ASP A 38 -1.94 -7.17 14.05
CA ASP A 38 -0.72 -6.97 14.80
C ASP A 38 -0.16 -5.60 14.42
N LEU A 39 -0.01 -4.73 15.41
CA LEU A 39 0.32 -3.32 15.24
C LEU A 39 1.52 -2.97 16.11
N GLN A 40 2.62 -2.60 15.46
CA GLN A 40 3.86 -2.19 16.11
C GLN A 40 4.16 -0.74 15.76
N ILE A 41 4.02 0.17 16.73
CA ILE A 41 4.27 1.60 16.55
C ILE A 41 5.52 1.99 17.34
N ARG A 42 6.45 2.66 16.66
CA ARG A 42 7.60 3.30 17.28
C ARG A 42 7.49 4.81 17.11
N GLN A 43 7.44 5.53 18.22
CA GLN A 43 7.30 6.98 18.25
C GLN A 43 8.66 7.66 18.44
N ASP A 44 8.86 8.80 17.79
CA ASP A 44 9.97 9.73 18.02
C ASP A 44 9.35 11.06 18.47
N LEU A 45 9.37 11.29 19.78
CA LEU A 45 8.75 12.46 20.42
C LEU A 45 9.56 13.76 20.20
N GLU A 46 10.85 13.66 19.88
CA GLU A 46 11.67 14.83 19.57
C GLU A 46 11.34 15.36 18.17
N LYS A 47 11.18 14.44 17.21
CA LYS A 47 10.81 14.78 15.83
C LYS A 47 9.32 14.87 15.58
N LEU A 48 8.49 14.50 16.57
CA LEU A 48 7.04 14.39 16.45
C LEU A 48 6.62 13.48 15.27
N THR A 49 7.33 12.37 15.08
CA THR A 49 7.05 11.40 14.01
C THR A 49 6.83 10.00 14.58
N PHE A 50 6.26 9.11 13.78
CA PHE A 50 6.16 7.69 14.12
C PHE A 50 6.48 6.82 12.91
N THR A 51 6.98 5.62 13.19
CA THR A 51 7.05 4.52 12.22
C THR A 51 6.17 3.38 12.70
N CYS A 52 5.54 2.69 11.76
CA CYS A 52 4.58 1.64 12.06
C CYS A 52 4.82 0.42 11.17
N ILE A 53 4.61 -0.77 11.74
CA ILE A 53 4.42 -2.02 11.02
C ILE A 53 3.04 -2.55 11.41
N GLU A 54 2.20 -2.78 10.40
CA GLU A 54 0.85 -3.32 10.56
C GLU A 54 0.75 -4.62 9.77
N VAL A 55 0.34 -5.71 10.44
CA VAL A 55 0.04 -6.99 9.81
C VAL A 55 -1.45 -7.27 10.01
N ILE A 56 -2.19 -7.28 8.91
CA ILE A 56 -3.63 -7.49 8.90
C ILE A 56 -3.91 -8.91 8.41
N GLN A 57 -4.52 -9.73 9.26
CA GLN A 57 -5.11 -10.99 8.84
C GLN A 57 -6.52 -10.72 8.32
N ILE A 58 -6.78 -11.10 7.08
CA ILE A 58 -8.06 -10.85 6.40
C ILE A 58 -8.68 -12.14 5.90
N GLU A 59 -9.99 -12.23 6.02
CA GLU A 59 -10.84 -13.23 5.39
C GLU A 59 -11.54 -12.61 4.18
N ILE A 60 -11.37 -13.21 3.00
CA ILE A 60 -11.94 -12.73 1.74
C ILE A 60 -13.07 -13.69 1.34
N LYS A 61 -14.32 -13.21 1.33
CA LYS A 61 -15.50 -14.02 1.00
C LYS A 61 -15.76 -14.18 -0.49
N ALA A 62 -15.24 -13.27 -1.32
CA ALA A 62 -15.38 -13.29 -2.77
C ALA A 62 -14.04 -13.03 -3.43
N ASN A 63 -13.70 -13.80 -4.47
CA ASN A 63 -12.42 -13.64 -5.18
C ASN A 63 -12.28 -12.20 -5.71
N LYS A 64 -11.17 -11.54 -5.32
CA LYS A 64 -10.86 -10.16 -5.68
C LYS A 64 -9.40 -10.04 -6.07
N SER A 65 -9.15 -9.25 -7.11
CA SER A 65 -7.81 -8.88 -7.57
C SER A 65 -7.26 -7.65 -6.85
N SER A 66 -8.11 -6.86 -6.18
CA SER A 66 -7.71 -5.66 -5.45
C SER A 66 -8.36 -5.58 -4.07
N LEU A 67 -7.61 -5.02 -3.13
CA LEU A 67 -8.04 -4.77 -1.76
C LEU A 67 -8.01 -3.25 -1.52
N LYS A 68 -9.13 -2.70 -1.03
CA LYS A 68 -9.22 -1.28 -0.64
C LYS A 68 -9.28 -1.20 0.89
N LEU A 69 -8.43 -0.37 1.46
CA LEU A 69 -8.33 -0.08 2.90
C LEU A 69 -8.33 1.43 3.12
N HIS A 70 -8.61 1.87 4.35
CA HIS A 70 -8.50 3.26 4.73
C HIS A 70 -7.04 3.63 5.04
N SER A 71 -6.65 4.84 4.66
CA SER A 71 -5.33 5.41 4.96
C SER A 71 -5.45 6.93 4.88
N LEU A 72 -5.02 7.63 5.94
CA LEU A 72 -5.00 9.09 6.03
C LEU A 72 -3.64 9.56 6.50
N ASP A 73 -2.99 10.42 5.71
CA ASP A 73 -1.67 11.00 5.98
C ASP A 73 -0.56 9.99 6.35
N LEU A 74 -0.68 8.74 5.88
CA LEU A 74 0.36 7.71 6.04
C LEU A 74 1.23 7.62 4.78
N ASN A 75 2.56 7.65 4.97
CA ASN A 75 3.51 7.31 3.93
C ASN A 75 3.85 5.81 4.00
N ILE A 76 3.30 5.02 3.08
CA ILE A 76 3.47 3.56 3.06
C ILE A 76 4.74 3.23 2.25
N SER A 77 5.77 2.71 2.92
CA SER A 77 7.06 2.39 2.31
C SER A 77 7.09 1.05 1.59
N SER A 78 6.34 0.06 2.08
CA SER A 78 6.31 -1.31 1.55
C SER A 78 5.05 -2.04 1.96
N VAL A 79 4.53 -2.90 1.08
CA VAL A 79 3.42 -3.81 1.38
C VAL A 79 3.77 -5.19 0.83
N THR A 80 3.54 -6.21 1.64
CA THR A 80 3.68 -7.61 1.23
C THR A 80 2.38 -8.36 1.47
N PHE A 81 2.04 -9.27 0.57
CA PHE A 81 0.95 -10.22 0.75
C PHE A 81 1.53 -11.60 1.09
N ASN A 82 1.01 -12.22 2.17
CA ASN A 82 1.52 -13.48 2.72
C ASN A 82 3.05 -13.51 2.94
N GLY A 83 3.64 -12.35 3.25
CA GLY A 83 5.06 -12.18 3.58
C GLY A 83 6.06 -12.39 2.44
N ASN A 84 5.60 -12.71 1.22
CA ASN A 84 6.48 -13.11 0.12
C ASN A 84 6.11 -12.50 -1.24
N ILE A 85 4.94 -11.86 -1.36
CA ILE A 85 4.45 -11.30 -2.63
C ILE A 85 4.48 -9.78 -2.50
N ASP A 86 5.37 -9.14 -3.25
CA ASP A 86 5.39 -7.68 -3.37
C ASP A 86 4.09 -7.22 -4.03
N ALA A 87 3.33 -6.39 -3.32
CA ALA A 87 2.05 -5.88 -3.79
C ALA A 87 2.24 -4.47 -4.36
N SER A 88 1.62 -4.19 -5.51
CA SER A 88 1.55 -2.84 -6.06
C SER A 88 0.54 -2.01 -5.27
N ILE A 89 0.98 -0.88 -4.73
CA ILE A 89 0.13 0.07 -4.03
C ILE A 89 -0.26 1.18 -5.00
N SER A 90 -1.55 1.49 -5.09
CA SER A 90 -2.06 2.70 -5.74
C SER A 90 -2.77 3.54 -4.70
N TYR A 91 -2.52 4.84 -4.73
CA TYR A 91 -2.99 5.77 -3.72
C TYR A 91 -3.55 7.03 -4.37
N CYS A 92 -4.69 7.49 -3.88
CA CYS A 92 -5.35 8.71 -4.32
C CYS A 92 -5.51 9.68 -3.15
N LYS A 93 -4.76 10.79 -3.18
CA LYS A 93 -4.81 11.81 -2.12
C LYS A 93 -6.21 12.39 -1.90
N SER A 94 -6.98 12.52 -2.97
CA SER A 94 -8.37 13.00 -2.93
C SER A 94 -9.35 12.00 -2.29
N GLU A 95 -8.94 10.74 -2.14
CA GLU A 95 -9.75 9.66 -1.57
C GLU A 95 -9.30 9.24 -0.16
N GLN A 96 -8.34 9.96 0.46
CA GLN A 96 -7.98 9.70 1.85
C GLN A 96 -9.11 10.05 2.81
N THR A 97 -9.13 9.30 3.91
CA THR A 97 -10.25 9.28 4.86
C THR A 97 -9.80 8.98 6.26
#